data_AF-A0A7C3T6Z7-F1
#
_entry.id   AF-A0A7C3T6Z7-F1
#
_cell.length_a   1.000
_cell.length_b   1.000
_cell.length_c   1.000
_cell.angle_alpha   90.00
_cell.angle_beta   90.00
_cell.angle_gamma   90.00
#
_symmetry.space_group_name_H-M   'P 1'
#
loop_
_entity.id
_entity.type
_entity.pdbx_description
1 polymer ?
#
loop_
_entity_poly.entity_id
_entity_poly.type
_entity_poly.pdbx_seq_one_letter_code
_entity_poly.pdbx_strand_id
1 'polypeptide(L)'
;MRPAALYSAVLSLSGRSYILYLADVTITDKTRPTYAIRIIPAAAAVKGPFVRFYSMPTELYLAGVNYRVVLDALPLVRLIPVKASTGTLTINAQSISYVLLSGKDRLLLVDQQEGQLCIPAGFYRCEEIVLQAGNARIHGWPPQGLTVTIQEAMTTSLNLGIPLRQTVEAWRRGNTLHLQYKLQGKGGEVYGGSPFGSGDEPHFKVWMGGKPIYVRRFEGKTHEGLTVYTYTWQVPWYVFGNISIAVYGDIRGLGPTEGERITFDWGSWNALSNGLTLLVLIVATAIAAYRNIRAILIVIPTIAVQAIWPALLRSGKILQGIAMELEPIVLPVAVGIALIGIASGRLARLKWYWRLPLALAIFGAVALGQLVCLCNHDAHYTYYSWRDTVLSIVLAAVSTGLLAKARLHPRKLVASISSATMGASAVAYLLRLYMSESLKWRYLPIGLLYMSGFAVTILAVLLPFLVLVTISRFWYERILGLLGLGDRGQLAMADAVAKK
;
A
#
# COMPACT_ATOMS: atom_id res chain seq x y z
N MET A 1 43.66 -18.52 -12.90
CA MET A 1 43.80 -17.33 -12.06
C MET A 1 42.41 -16.76 -11.80
N ARG A 2 41.96 -16.73 -10.54
CA ARG A 2 40.70 -16.06 -10.17
C ARG A 2 40.93 -14.54 -10.18
N PRO A 3 40.00 -13.70 -10.66
CA PRO A 3 40.10 -12.26 -10.48
C PRO A 3 39.99 -11.93 -8.99
N ALA A 4 40.93 -11.12 -8.49
CA ALA A 4 40.92 -10.60 -7.12
C ALA A 4 39.64 -9.78 -6.88
N ALA A 5 38.92 -10.08 -5.80
CA ALA A 5 37.74 -9.32 -5.42
C ALA A 5 38.15 -7.96 -4.85
N LEU A 6 37.72 -6.85 -5.48
CA LEU A 6 37.76 -5.53 -4.85
C LEU A 6 36.54 -5.38 -3.95
N TYR A 7 36.75 -5.20 -2.65
CA TYR A 7 35.72 -4.76 -1.71
C TYR A 7 35.86 -3.24 -1.56
N SER A 8 34.78 -2.47 -1.69
CA SER A 8 34.82 -1.01 -1.62
C SER A 8 33.84 -0.48 -0.57
N ALA A 9 34.32 0.19 0.48
CA ALA A 9 33.50 0.97 1.41
C ALA A 9 33.74 2.47 1.17
N VAL A 10 32.72 3.34 1.19
CA VAL A 10 32.95 4.79 1.03
C VAL A 10 32.96 5.48 2.38
N LEU A 11 34.09 6.11 2.69
CA LEU A 11 34.37 6.78 3.95
C LEU A 11 34.31 8.30 3.72
N SER A 12 33.53 9.03 4.51
CA SER A 12 33.42 10.49 4.39
C SER A 12 34.20 11.19 5.50
N LEU A 13 35.07 12.12 5.13
CA LEU A 13 36.02 12.82 5.99
C LEU A 13 36.00 14.31 5.67
N SER A 14 35.60 15.15 6.63
CA SER A 14 35.65 16.62 6.51
C SER A 14 35.02 17.18 5.22
N GLY A 15 33.89 16.60 4.79
CA GLY A 15 33.18 16.98 3.56
C GLY A 15 33.72 16.37 2.25
N ARG A 16 34.69 15.45 2.31
CA ARG A 16 35.23 14.70 1.16
C ARG A 16 35.01 13.20 1.32
N SER A 17 34.64 12.52 0.24
CA SER A 17 34.46 11.07 0.22
C SER A 17 35.74 10.34 -0.22
N TYR A 18 35.97 9.17 0.33
CA TYR A 18 37.10 8.28 0.06
C TYR A 18 36.55 6.88 -0.18
N ILE A 19 37.13 6.09 -1.08
CA ILE A 19 36.74 4.69 -1.25
C ILE A 19 37.85 3.82 -0.66
N LEU A 20 37.49 3.07 0.36
CA LEU A 20 38.28 2.05 1.03
C LEU A 20 38.22 0.79 0.16
N TYR A 21 39.24 0.59 -0.66
CA TYR A 21 39.38 -0.66 -1.40
C TYR A 21 40.18 -1.65 -0.56
N LEU A 22 39.51 -2.66 -0.01
CA LEU A 22 40.18 -3.87 0.47
C LEU A 22 40.39 -4.74 -0.77
N ALA A 23 41.58 -4.65 -1.37
CA ALA A 23 42.01 -5.53 -2.45
C ALA A 23 43.11 -6.42 -1.91
N ASP A 24 42.96 -7.74 -2.07
CA ASP A 24 43.91 -8.80 -1.71
C ASP A 24 44.67 -8.57 -0.39
N VAL A 25 44.05 -9.00 0.71
CA VAL A 25 44.74 -9.20 1.98
C VAL A 25 45.70 -10.38 1.82
N THR A 26 46.91 -10.09 1.36
CA THR A 26 47.98 -11.10 1.29
C THR A 26 48.68 -11.12 2.64
N ILE A 27 48.40 -12.15 3.45
CA ILE A 27 49.10 -12.38 4.72
C ILE A 27 50.51 -12.85 4.38
N THR A 28 51.46 -11.92 4.34
CA THR A 28 52.87 -12.23 4.01
C THR A 28 53.67 -12.75 5.21
N ASP A 29 53.16 -12.62 6.44
CA ASP A 29 53.84 -13.08 7.65
C ASP A 29 52.86 -13.59 8.71
N LYS A 30 53.01 -14.86 9.11
CA LYS A 30 52.20 -15.51 10.16
C LYS A 30 52.50 -15.00 11.57
N THR A 31 53.63 -14.32 11.76
CA THR A 31 54.07 -13.84 13.08
C THR A 31 53.74 -12.37 13.32
N ARG A 32 53.58 -11.57 12.24
CA ARG A 32 53.17 -10.16 12.29
C ARG A 32 52.38 -9.79 11.02
N PRO A 33 51.06 -9.99 11.00
CA PRO A 33 50.29 -9.61 9.83
C PRO A 33 50.36 -8.09 9.63
N THR A 34 50.96 -7.67 8.52
CA THR A 34 51.03 -6.27 8.11
C THR A 34 50.01 -6.08 6.99
N TYR A 35 48.93 -5.35 7.25
CA TYR A 35 47.90 -5.07 6.24
C TYR A 35 48.16 -3.71 5.60
N ALA A 36 48.38 -3.68 4.29
CA ALA A 36 48.39 -2.44 3.53
C ALA A 36 46.96 -2.16 3.03
N ILE A 37 46.25 -1.22 3.65
CA ILE A 37 44.97 -0.73 3.14
C ILE A 37 45.26 0.44 2.22
N ARG A 38 44.96 0.31 0.93
CA ARG A 38 45.06 1.43 -0.02
C ARG A 38 43.76 2.23 0.01
N ILE A 39 43.84 3.44 0.57
CA ILE A 39 42.72 4.40 0.58
C ILE A 39 42.89 5.32 -0.62
N ILE A 40 41.89 5.38 -1.49
CA ILE A 40 41.91 6.23 -2.69
C ILE A 40 40.90 7.38 -2.50
N PRO A 41 41.27 8.64 -2.74
CA PRO A 41 40.32 9.76 -2.75
C PRO A 41 39.20 9.51 -3.77
N ALA A 42 37.93 9.68 -3.40
CA ALA A 42 36.78 9.35 -4.25
C ALA A 42 36.51 10.37 -5.38
N ALA A 43 37.55 10.98 -5.93
CA ALA A 43 37.41 12.07 -6.90
C ALA A 43 37.10 11.58 -8.35
N ALA A 44 37.07 10.28 -8.64
CA ALA A 44 36.86 9.78 -10.01
C ALA A 44 35.94 8.55 -10.18
N ALA A 45 35.43 7.95 -9.10
CA ALA A 45 34.46 6.86 -9.14
C ALA A 45 33.65 7.00 -7.84
N VAL A 46 32.34 7.15 -7.80
CA VAL A 46 31.32 6.19 -8.20
C VAL A 46 29.99 6.96 -8.27
N LYS A 47 29.34 7.01 -9.44
CA LYS A 47 27.89 7.29 -9.53
C LYS A 47 27.18 5.95 -9.49
N GLY A 48 26.97 5.42 -8.29
CA GLY A 48 26.28 4.14 -8.06
C GLY A 48 25.28 4.27 -6.92
N PRO A 49 24.08 3.66 -7.00
CA PRO A 49 22.99 3.89 -6.05
C PRO A 49 23.19 3.29 -4.65
N PHE A 50 24.33 2.64 -4.36
CA PHE A 50 24.55 1.85 -3.14
C PHE A 50 25.64 2.36 -2.20
N VAL A 51 26.04 3.63 -2.34
CA VAL A 51 27.07 4.19 -1.48
C VAL A 51 26.47 4.59 -0.13
N ARG A 52 26.66 3.77 0.91
CA ARG A 52 26.38 4.17 2.30
C ARG A 52 27.60 4.87 2.90
N PHE A 53 27.36 6.04 3.48
CA PHE A 53 28.37 6.82 4.19
C PHE A 53 28.34 6.44 5.67
N TYR A 54 29.45 5.91 6.17
CA TYR A 54 29.66 5.68 7.60
C TYR A 54 30.55 6.79 8.16
N SER A 55 30.26 7.25 9.39
CA SER A 55 31.24 8.04 10.16
C SER A 55 32.45 7.17 10.45
N MET A 56 33.65 7.76 10.39
CA MET A 56 34.89 7.01 10.57
C MET A 56 34.91 6.32 11.95
N PRO A 57 35.03 4.98 12.01
CA PRO A 57 35.18 4.31 13.30
C PRO A 57 36.57 4.65 13.85
N THR A 58 36.66 4.86 15.17
CA THR A 58 37.95 5.05 15.83
C THR A 58 38.72 3.72 15.92
N GLU A 59 38.03 2.58 15.81
CA GLU A 59 38.60 1.23 15.84
C GLU A 59 38.06 0.33 14.71
N LEU A 60 38.96 -0.43 14.08
CA LEU A 60 38.71 -1.37 13.00
C LEU A 60 39.29 -2.74 13.36
N TYR A 61 38.50 -3.79 13.27
CA TYR A 61 38.98 -5.16 13.49
C TYR A 61 39.17 -5.87 12.16
N LEU A 62 40.38 -6.35 11.90
CA LEU A 62 40.74 -7.06 10.68
C LEU A 62 41.58 -8.28 11.00
N ALA A 63 41.11 -9.45 10.53
CA ALA A 63 41.85 -10.71 10.54
C ALA A 63 42.54 -11.02 11.88
N GLY A 64 41.76 -11.02 12.97
CA GLY A 64 42.27 -11.37 14.30
C GLY A 64 42.75 -10.20 15.15
N VAL A 65 42.94 -9.00 14.58
CA VAL A 65 43.62 -7.89 15.25
C VAL A 65 42.75 -6.62 15.28
N ASN A 66 42.74 -5.97 16.44
CA ASN A 66 42.12 -4.64 16.62
C ASN A 66 43.09 -3.55 16.24
N TYR A 67 42.67 -2.64 15.38
CA TYR A 67 43.42 -1.47 14.99
C TYR A 67 42.69 -0.20 15.38
N ARG A 68 43.35 0.73 16.07
CA ARG A 68 42.92 2.13 16.13
C ARG A 68 43.23 2.79 14.80
N VAL A 69 42.25 3.49 14.26
CA VAL A 69 42.38 4.19 12.99
C VAL A 69 42.80 5.63 13.29
N VAL A 70 44.03 5.99 12.96
CA VAL A 70 44.56 7.35 13.15
C VAL A 70 44.69 8.01 11.78
N LEU A 71 44.10 9.20 11.65
CA LEU A 71 44.30 10.07 10.50
C LEU A 71 45.53 10.93 10.75
N ASP A 72 46.55 10.78 9.91
CA ASP A 72 47.67 11.71 9.90
C ASP A 72 47.39 12.89 8.94
N ALA A 73 48.30 13.87 8.89
CA ALA A 73 48.14 15.14 8.16
C ALA A 73 48.06 15.02 6.62
N LEU A 74 48.11 13.81 6.08
CA LEU A 74 47.98 13.44 4.66
C LEU A 74 47.03 12.23 4.59
N PRO A 75 46.46 11.79 3.44
CA PRO A 75 45.44 10.72 3.40
C PRO A 75 46.03 9.31 3.65
N LEU A 76 46.95 9.21 4.61
CA LEU A 76 47.49 8.00 5.19
C LEU A 76 46.68 7.70 6.45
N VAL A 77 46.08 6.51 6.46
CA VAL A 77 45.49 5.94 7.66
C VAL A 77 46.54 5.05 8.31
N ARG A 78 46.90 5.39 9.55
CA ARG A 78 47.75 4.57 10.39
C ARG A 78 46.89 3.66 11.25
N LEU A 79 47.19 2.36 11.20
CA LEU A 79 46.54 1.34 12.01
C LEU A 79 47.43 0.99 13.20
N ILE A 80 46.97 1.26 14.43
CA ILE A 80 47.72 0.97 15.65
C ILE A 80 47.08 -0.21 16.37
N PRO A 81 47.79 -1.33 16.62
CA PRO A 81 47.24 -2.45 17.36
C PRO A 81 46.76 -2.04 18.77
N VAL A 82 45.56 -2.45 19.18
CA VAL A 82 45.02 -2.19 20.52
C VAL A 82 44.70 -3.50 21.23
N LYS A 83 45.05 -3.58 22.52
CA LYS A 83 44.62 -4.70 23.38
C LYS A 83 43.18 -4.45 23.82
N ALA A 84 42.27 -5.33 23.44
CA ALA A 84 40.87 -5.30 23.87
C ALA A 84 40.55 -6.62 24.59
N SER A 85 39.61 -6.58 25.54
CA SER A 85 38.96 -7.82 26.01
C SER A 85 38.22 -8.45 24.83
N THR A 86 38.30 -9.78 24.73
CA THR A 86 37.77 -10.53 23.59
C THR A 86 36.81 -11.62 24.06
N GLY A 87 35.86 -11.95 23.20
CA GLY A 87 35.00 -13.12 23.32
C GLY A 87 34.97 -13.89 22.01
N THR A 88 34.33 -15.05 22.00
CA THR A 88 34.24 -15.90 20.82
C THR A 88 32.88 -15.72 20.15
N LEU A 89 32.86 -15.29 18.90
CA LEU A 89 31.68 -15.30 18.04
C LEU A 89 31.69 -16.58 17.21
N THR A 90 30.71 -17.44 17.42
CA THR A 90 30.44 -18.59 16.54
C THR A 90 29.46 -18.16 15.46
N ILE A 91 29.90 -18.13 14.21
CA ILE A 91 29.03 -17.87 13.07
C ILE A 91 28.57 -19.21 12.50
N ASN A 92 27.28 -19.44 12.65
CA ASN A 92 26.59 -20.57 12.05
C ASN A 92 25.94 -20.08 10.76
N ALA A 93 26.76 -19.85 9.74
CA ALA A 93 26.27 -19.29 8.50
C ALA A 93 26.84 -19.94 7.25
N GLN A 94 25.96 -20.54 6.47
CA GLN A 94 26.35 -21.15 5.21
C GLN A 94 26.19 -20.14 4.08
N SER A 95 27.15 -20.15 3.14
CA SER A 95 27.16 -19.29 1.95
C SER A 95 27.17 -17.79 2.22
N ILE A 96 27.53 -17.35 3.44
CA ILE A 96 27.85 -15.94 3.70
C ILE A 96 29.19 -15.60 3.05
N SER A 97 29.21 -14.52 2.28
CA SER A 97 30.46 -13.85 1.90
C SER A 97 30.96 -13.06 3.10
N TYR A 98 30.19 -12.08 3.57
CA TYR A 98 30.57 -11.31 4.75
C TYR A 98 29.38 -10.83 5.58
N VAL A 99 29.66 -10.51 6.85
CA VAL A 99 28.76 -9.79 7.76
C VAL A 99 29.45 -8.52 8.24
N LEU A 100 28.73 -7.40 8.19
CA LEU A 100 29.19 -6.13 8.75
C LEU A 100 28.50 -5.88 10.09
N LEU A 101 29.29 -5.79 11.16
CA LEU A 101 28.83 -5.51 12.52
C LEU A 101 29.30 -4.12 12.96
N SER A 102 28.39 -3.28 13.42
CA SER A 102 28.67 -1.92 13.90
C SER A 102 28.45 -1.84 15.41
N GLY A 103 29.49 -1.43 16.14
CA GLY A 103 29.42 -1.08 17.56
C GLY A 103 29.50 0.43 17.75
N LYS A 104 29.46 0.89 19.00
CA LYS A 104 29.48 2.33 19.36
C LYS A 104 30.59 3.12 18.64
N ASP A 105 31.79 2.54 18.59
CA ASP A 105 32.99 3.17 18.03
C ASP A 105 33.77 2.22 17.09
N ARG A 106 33.11 1.13 16.64
CA ARG A 106 33.75 -0.02 16.00
C ARG A 106 33.00 -0.47 14.77
N LEU A 107 33.74 -0.91 13.75
CA LEU A 107 33.19 -1.64 12.62
C LEU A 107 33.95 -2.97 12.45
N LEU A 108 33.23 -4.08 12.43
CA LEU A 108 33.79 -5.41 12.21
C LEU A 108 33.30 -5.93 10.86
N LEU A 109 34.22 -6.21 9.96
CA LEU A 109 33.94 -6.97 8.75
C LEU A 109 34.30 -8.43 9.01
N VAL A 110 33.29 -9.28 9.00
CA VAL A 110 33.46 -10.71 9.21
C VAL A 110 33.34 -11.43 7.87
N ASP A 111 34.48 -11.70 7.25
CA ASP A 111 34.63 -12.43 5.97
C ASP A 111 35.00 -13.89 6.24
N GLN A 112 34.23 -14.55 7.10
CA GLN A 112 34.36 -15.98 7.37
C GLN A 112 32.98 -16.61 7.30
N GLN A 113 32.85 -17.66 6.49
CA GLN A 113 31.56 -18.33 6.24
C GLN A 113 31.09 -19.03 7.52
N GLU A 114 31.89 -19.96 8.04
CA GLU A 114 31.57 -20.71 9.25
C GLU A 114 32.76 -20.76 10.21
N GLY A 115 32.46 -20.81 11.51
CA GLY A 115 33.44 -21.10 12.55
C GLY A 115 33.43 -20.11 13.70
N GLN A 116 34.49 -20.20 14.49
CA GLN A 116 34.69 -19.38 15.68
C GLN A 116 35.69 -18.27 15.39
N LEU A 117 35.33 -17.05 15.79
CA LEU A 117 36.13 -15.85 15.65
C LEU A 117 36.30 -15.19 17.01
N CYS A 118 37.55 -14.89 17.37
CA CYS A 118 37.84 -14.17 18.60
C CYS A 118 37.74 -12.66 18.35
N ILE A 119 36.59 -12.05 18.64
CA ILE A 119 36.32 -10.62 18.38
C ILE A 119 36.22 -9.83 19.69
N PRO A 120 36.35 -8.49 19.66
CA PRO A 120 36.32 -7.71 20.88
C PRO A 120 34.99 -7.81 21.60
N ALA A 121 35.03 -7.87 22.93
CA ALA A 121 33.83 -7.78 23.74
C ALA A 121 33.12 -6.44 23.48
N GLY A 122 31.78 -6.48 23.42
CA GLY A 122 30.97 -5.32 23.09
C GLY A 122 29.58 -5.67 22.58
N PHE A 123 28.79 -4.62 22.36
CA PHE A 123 27.47 -4.70 21.74
C PHE A 123 27.56 -4.26 20.30
N TYR A 124 27.11 -5.12 19.39
CA TYR A 124 27.17 -4.86 17.96
C TYR A 124 25.80 -4.99 17.33
N ARG A 125 25.49 -4.10 16.41
CA ARG A 125 24.35 -4.18 15.50
C ARG A 125 24.81 -4.76 14.17
N CYS A 126 24.05 -5.69 13.63
CA CYS A 126 24.28 -6.14 12.25
C CYS A 126 23.80 -5.06 11.29
N GLU A 127 24.68 -4.59 10.40
CA GLU A 127 24.40 -3.54 9.42
C GLU A 127 24.17 -4.09 8.01
N GLU A 128 24.97 -5.08 7.62
CA GLU A 128 24.93 -5.68 6.30
C GLU A 128 25.26 -7.17 6.36
N ILE A 129 24.58 -7.95 5.52
CA ILE A 129 24.85 -9.37 5.31
C ILE A 129 24.92 -9.57 3.80
N VAL A 130 25.95 -10.26 3.30
CA VAL A 130 26.04 -10.61 1.88
C VAL A 130 26.21 -12.10 1.73
N LEU A 131 25.33 -12.72 0.95
CA LEU A 131 25.46 -14.12 0.54
C LEU A 131 26.17 -14.22 -0.80
N GLN A 132 26.94 -15.29 -0.97
CA GLN A 132 27.51 -15.67 -2.24
C GLN A 132 27.02 -17.05 -2.66
N ALA A 133 26.35 -17.08 -3.82
CA ALA A 133 25.72 -18.26 -4.40
C ALA A 133 26.22 -18.47 -5.82
N GLY A 134 27.29 -19.25 -5.98
CA GLY A 134 28.03 -19.31 -7.23
C GLY A 134 28.56 -17.93 -7.64
N ASN A 135 28.08 -17.42 -8.77
CA ASN A 135 28.44 -16.10 -9.29
C ASN A 135 27.49 -14.97 -8.83
N ALA A 136 26.42 -15.29 -8.09
CA ALA A 136 25.47 -14.30 -7.60
C ALA A 136 25.86 -13.80 -6.21
N ARG A 137 25.72 -12.49 -6.00
CA ARG A 137 25.78 -11.85 -4.68
C ARG A 137 24.39 -11.35 -4.30
N ILE A 138 23.96 -11.68 -3.10
CA ILE A 138 22.62 -11.33 -2.61
C ILE A 138 22.79 -10.54 -1.34
N HIS A 139 22.24 -9.33 -1.30
CA HIS A 139 22.31 -8.46 -0.14
C HIS A 139 21.14 -8.79 0.81
N GLY A 140 21.48 -9.03 2.07
CA GLY A 140 20.55 -9.23 3.17
C GLY A 140 20.44 -7.99 4.03
N TRP A 141 19.23 -7.64 4.42
CA TRP A 141 19.00 -6.76 5.56
C TRP A 141 18.73 -7.60 6.79
N PRO A 142 19.51 -7.36 7.85
CA PRO A 142 19.18 -7.94 9.14
C PRO A 142 17.78 -7.47 9.58
N PRO A 143 17.07 -8.28 10.37
CA PRO A 143 15.86 -7.84 11.05
C PRO A 143 16.13 -6.51 11.76
N GLN A 144 15.12 -5.64 11.85
CA GLN A 144 15.27 -4.39 12.60
C GLN A 144 15.75 -4.71 14.02
N GLY A 145 16.93 -4.18 14.37
CA GLY A 145 17.52 -4.36 15.69
C GLY A 145 18.23 -5.70 15.90
N LEU A 146 18.60 -6.45 14.86
CA LEU A 146 19.49 -7.61 15.05
C LEU A 146 20.81 -7.16 15.67
N THR A 147 21.01 -7.57 16.91
CA THR A 147 22.20 -7.24 17.70
C THR A 147 22.83 -8.50 18.26
N VAL A 148 24.13 -8.42 18.49
CA VAL A 148 24.93 -9.48 19.09
C VAL A 148 25.79 -8.88 20.19
N THR A 149 25.69 -9.46 21.39
CA THR A 149 26.51 -9.08 22.54
C THR A 149 27.62 -10.11 22.69
N ILE A 150 28.86 -9.65 22.59
CA ILE A 150 30.05 -10.45 22.83
C ILE A 150 30.52 -10.13 24.24
N GLN A 151 30.42 -11.10 25.14
CA GLN A 151 30.95 -11.01 26.49
C GLN A 151 32.40 -11.49 26.52
N GLU A 152 33.21 -10.93 27.41
CA GLU A 152 34.60 -11.34 27.59
C GLU A 152 34.71 -12.83 27.96
N ALA A 153 35.60 -13.55 27.28
CA ALA A 153 35.85 -14.99 27.43
C ALA A 153 34.64 -15.91 27.22
N MET A 154 33.49 -15.38 26.78
CA MET A 154 32.27 -16.15 26.52
C MET A 154 32.12 -16.44 25.02
N THR A 155 31.37 -17.49 24.70
CA THR A 155 30.99 -17.82 23.33
C THR A 155 29.56 -17.37 23.05
N THR A 156 29.39 -16.55 22.01
CA THR A 156 28.09 -16.11 21.50
C THR A 156 27.87 -16.68 20.11
N SER A 157 26.65 -17.12 19.79
CA SER A 157 26.32 -17.63 18.45
C SER A 157 25.54 -16.60 17.63
N LEU A 158 25.84 -16.53 16.34
CA LEU A 158 25.11 -15.75 15.35
C LEU A 158 24.70 -16.68 14.21
N ASN A 159 23.39 -16.91 14.09
CA ASN A 159 22.80 -17.77 13.06
C ASN A 159 22.31 -16.91 11.91
N LEU A 160 22.85 -17.09 10.71
CA LEU A 160 22.52 -16.31 9.51
C LEU A 160 22.64 -17.20 8.26
N GLY A 161 22.12 -16.74 7.14
CA GLY A 161 22.26 -17.37 5.83
C GLY A 161 21.31 -18.54 5.59
N ILE A 162 21.80 -19.54 4.84
CA ILE A 162 20.98 -20.65 4.32
C ILE A 162 20.63 -21.70 5.41
N PRO A 163 19.59 -22.53 5.22
CA PRO A 163 18.66 -22.55 4.09
C PRO A 163 17.76 -21.30 4.08
N LEU A 164 17.66 -20.65 2.92
CA LEU A 164 16.71 -19.56 2.69
C LEU A 164 15.31 -20.13 2.55
N ARG A 165 14.35 -19.47 3.19
CA ARG A 165 12.92 -19.75 3.06
C ARG A 165 12.32 -18.76 2.09
N GLN A 166 11.60 -19.28 1.11
CA GLN A 166 10.78 -18.47 0.23
C GLN A 166 9.47 -18.17 0.94
N THR A 167 9.18 -16.89 1.16
CA THR A 167 7.95 -16.44 1.81
C THR A 167 7.28 -15.36 0.99
N VAL A 168 6.01 -15.11 1.30
CA VAL A 168 5.25 -14.01 0.72
C VAL A 168 4.58 -13.26 1.85
N GLU A 169 4.73 -11.95 1.83
CA GLU A 169 3.88 -11.07 2.61
C GLU A 169 2.66 -10.73 1.77
N ALA A 170 1.48 -10.94 2.33
CA ALA A 170 0.21 -10.69 1.68
C ALA A 170 -0.60 -9.70 2.51
N TRP A 171 -1.13 -8.68 1.85
CA TRP A 171 -2.05 -7.73 2.48
C TRP A 171 -3.16 -7.33 1.51
N ARG A 172 -4.30 -6.96 2.08
CA ARG A 172 -5.49 -6.58 1.32
C ARG A 172 -5.57 -5.07 1.15
N ARG A 173 -5.92 -4.64 -0.06
CA ARG A 173 -6.40 -3.29 -0.35
C ARG A 173 -7.69 -3.35 -1.16
N GLY A 174 -8.84 -3.14 -0.51
CA GLY A 174 -10.15 -3.28 -1.17
C GLY A 174 -10.38 -4.70 -1.72
N ASN A 175 -10.65 -4.82 -3.03
CA ASN A 175 -10.78 -6.11 -3.73
C ASN A 175 -9.44 -6.67 -4.23
N THR A 176 -8.33 -6.02 -3.89
CA THR A 176 -7.02 -6.33 -4.45
C THR A 176 -6.12 -6.93 -3.37
N LEU A 177 -5.45 -8.02 -3.72
CA LEU A 177 -4.46 -8.69 -2.90
C LEU A 177 -3.06 -8.25 -3.37
N HIS A 178 -2.34 -7.58 -2.49
CA HIS A 178 -0.95 -7.23 -2.72
C HIS A 178 -0.06 -8.32 -2.15
N LEU A 179 0.92 -8.73 -2.95
CA LEU A 179 1.88 -9.76 -2.62
C LEU A 179 3.28 -9.17 -2.76
N GLN A 180 4.11 -9.38 -1.74
CA GLN A 180 5.53 -9.08 -1.78
C GLN A 180 6.31 -10.33 -1.45
N TYR A 181 7.15 -10.76 -2.40
CA TYR A 181 8.04 -11.87 -2.18
C TYR A 181 9.17 -11.49 -1.23
N LYS A 182 9.54 -12.41 -0.35
CA LYS A 182 10.67 -12.28 0.57
C LYS A 182 11.49 -13.57 0.57
N LEU A 183 12.82 -13.41 0.61
CA LEU A 183 13.74 -14.48 0.93
C LEU A 183 14.19 -14.30 2.37
N GLN A 184 13.89 -15.26 3.24
CA GLN A 184 14.21 -15.16 4.66
C GLN A 184 15.27 -16.19 5.05
N GLY A 185 16.37 -15.75 5.65
CA GLY A 185 17.39 -16.65 6.16
C GLY A 185 17.09 -17.21 7.54
N LYS A 186 18.02 -18.05 8.04
CA LYS A 186 17.88 -18.78 9.30
C LYS A 186 17.77 -17.87 10.53
N GLY A 187 18.40 -16.69 10.49
CA GLY A 187 18.37 -15.67 11.54
C GLY A 187 17.17 -14.73 11.45
N GLY A 188 16.28 -14.93 10.49
CA GLY A 188 15.12 -14.07 10.22
C GLY A 188 15.42 -12.87 9.33
N GLU A 189 16.67 -12.69 8.90
CA GLU A 189 17.08 -11.67 7.96
C GLU A 189 16.40 -11.83 6.61
N VAL A 190 16.13 -10.70 5.94
CA VAL A 190 15.45 -10.68 4.65
C VAL A 190 16.47 -10.36 3.58
N TYR A 191 16.53 -11.16 2.53
CA TYR A 191 17.39 -10.96 1.38
C TYR A 191 16.62 -10.33 0.23
N GLY A 192 17.27 -9.37 -0.41
CA GLY A 192 16.78 -8.74 -1.63
C GLY A 192 17.84 -8.72 -2.71
N GLY A 193 17.46 -8.20 -3.87
CA GLY A 193 18.21 -8.42 -5.10
C GLY A 193 17.80 -9.72 -5.76
N SER A 194 18.26 -9.90 -6.99
CA SER A 194 17.84 -11.02 -7.83
C SER A 194 18.85 -12.17 -7.74
N PRO A 195 18.63 -13.21 -6.92
CA PRO A 195 19.30 -14.49 -7.20
C PRO A 195 18.90 -15.04 -8.57
N PHE A 196 17.74 -14.61 -9.05
CA PHE A 196 17.13 -14.95 -10.31
C PHE A 196 17.83 -14.25 -11.47
N GLY A 197 18.07 -14.95 -12.57
CA GLY A 197 18.40 -14.30 -13.84
C GLY A 197 17.21 -13.52 -14.37
N SER A 198 17.44 -12.74 -15.44
CA SER A 198 16.31 -12.21 -16.22
C SER A 198 15.48 -13.38 -16.73
N GLY A 199 14.18 -13.41 -16.41
CA GLY A 199 13.27 -14.49 -16.78
C GLY A 199 13.09 -15.61 -15.76
N ASP A 200 13.86 -15.61 -14.66
CA ASP A 200 13.76 -16.58 -13.56
C ASP A 200 12.95 -16.02 -12.36
N GLU A 201 12.10 -15.01 -12.58
CA GLU A 201 11.39 -14.35 -11.49
C GLU A 201 10.53 -15.34 -10.70
N PRO A 202 10.38 -15.15 -9.37
CA PRO A 202 9.58 -16.05 -8.57
C PRO A 202 8.12 -16.04 -9.06
N HIS A 203 7.49 -17.20 -8.96
CA HIS A 203 6.09 -17.41 -9.29
C HIS A 203 5.31 -17.66 -8.01
N PHE A 204 4.05 -17.27 -7.96
CA PHE A 204 3.17 -17.68 -6.88
C PHE A 204 1.95 -18.42 -7.42
N LYS A 205 1.39 -19.28 -6.57
CA LYS A 205 0.13 -19.96 -6.80
C LYS A 205 -0.79 -19.66 -5.63
N VAL A 206 -2.07 -19.46 -5.94
CA VAL A 206 -3.13 -19.26 -4.96
C VAL A 206 -4.07 -20.45 -5.04
N TRP A 207 -4.43 -21.01 -3.89
CA TRP A 207 -5.42 -22.07 -3.79
C TRP A 207 -6.62 -21.63 -2.97
N MET A 208 -7.75 -22.23 -3.28
CA MET A 208 -8.99 -22.15 -2.51
C MET A 208 -9.58 -23.55 -2.44
N GLY A 209 -9.84 -24.05 -1.22
CA GLY A 209 -10.33 -25.42 -1.02
C GLY A 209 -9.40 -26.50 -1.60
N GLY A 210 -8.08 -26.29 -1.53
CA GLY A 210 -7.06 -27.20 -2.05
C GLY A 210 -6.88 -27.18 -3.58
N LYS A 211 -7.71 -26.44 -4.33
CA LYS A 211 -7.59 -26.31 -5.79
C LYS A 211 -6.87 -25.01 -6.16
N PRO A 212 -5.92 -25.04 -7.10
CA PRO A 212 -5.26 -23.82 -7.56
C PRO A 212 -6.25 -22.98 -8.39
N ILE A 213 -6.41 -21.72 -8.01
CA ILE A 213 -7.33 -20.77 -8.67
C ILE A 213 -6.59 -19.66 -9.43
N TYR A 214 -5.30 -19.48 -9.16
CA TYR A 214 -4.50 -18.43 -9.77
C TYR A 214 -3.00 -18.77 -9.75
N VAL A 215 -2.31 -18.48 -10.85
CA VAL A 215 -0.85 -18.67 -10.98
C VAL A 215 -0.28 -17.49 -11.77
N ARG A 216 0.72 -16.81 -11.22
CA ARG A 216 1.41 -15.68 -11.89
C ARG A 216 2.86 -15.57 -11.46
N ARG A 217 3.62 -14.79 -12.23
CA ARG A 217 4.99 -14.34 -11.90
C ARG A 217 4.92 -13.04 -11.10
N PHE A 218 5.86 -12.85 -10.19
CA PHE A 218 6.08 -11.55 -9.58
C PHE A 218 6.71 -10.57 -10.58
N GLU A 219 6.45 -9.29 -10.40
CA GLU A 219 7.08 -8.21 -11.15
C GLU A 219 8.25 -7.65 -10.34
N GLY A 220 9.46 -7.77 -10.86
CA GLY A 220 10.66 -7.19 -10.26
C GLY A 220 10.74 -5.69 -10.55
N LYS A 221 10.79 -4.87 -9.49
CA LYS A 221 11.07 -3.43 -9.58
C LYS A 221 12.36 -3.13 -8.84
N THR A 222 13.34 -2.58 -9.56
CA THR A 222 14.61 -2.20 -8.97
C THR A 222 14.54 -0.76 -8.45
N HIS A 223 14.64 -0.58 -7.13
CA HIS A 223 14.70 0.71 -6.48
C HIS A 223 16.02 0.82 -5.72
N GLU A 224 16.81 1.86 -6.00
CA GLU A 224 18.14 2.06 -5.41
C GLU A 224 19.04 0.82 -5.58
N GLY A 225 18.92 0.18 -6.75
CA GLY A 225 19.61 -1.04 -7.13
C GLY A 225 19.09 -2.32 -6.47
N LEU A 226 18.08 -2.21 -5.61
CA LEU A 226 17.41 -3.36 -5.04
C LEU A 226 16.18 -3.79 -5.82
N THR A 227 16.17 -5.03 -6.29
CA THR A 227 14.98 -5.64 -6.89
C THR A 227 14.02 -6.12 -5.79
N VAL A 228 12.84 -5.51 -5.74
CA VAL A 228 11.68 -5.96 -4.96
C VAL A 228 10.70 -6.63 -5.90
N TYR A 229 10.29 -7.84 -5.57
CA TYR A 229 9.33 -8.63 -6.34
C TYR A 229 7.93 -8.46 -5.76
N THR A 230 7.06 -7.81 -6.51
CA THR A 230 5.68 -7.51 -6.08
C THR A 230 4.65 -7.96 -7.10
N TYR A 231 3.45 -8.26 -6.64
CA TYR A 231 2.31 -8.50 -7.50
C TYR A 231 1.04 -7.93 -6.89
N THR A 232 0.13 -7.47 -7.73
CA THR A 232 -1.14 -6.91 -7.32
C THR A 232 -2.24 -7.66 -8.06
N TRP A 233 -2.98 -8.51 -7.33
CA TRP A 233 -4.03 -9.33 -7.91
C TRP A 233 -5.40 -8.76 -7.57
N GLN A 234 -6.16 -8.34 -8.59
CA GLN A 234 -7.57 -8.02 -8.42
C GLN A 234 -8.36 -9.32 -8.21
N VAL A 235 -8.73 -9.59 -6.97
CA VAL A 235 -9.33 -10.87 -6.58
C VAL A 235 -10.78 -10.92 -7.07
N PRO A 236 -11.16 -11.93 -7.87
CA PRO A 236 -12.54 -12.06 -8.33
C PRO A 236 -13.53 -12.20 -7.18
N TRP A 237 -14.74 -11.66 -7.35
CA TRP A 237 -15.80 -11.64 -6.33
C TRP A 237 -16.24 -13.03 -5.82
N TYR A 238 -16.00 -14.09 -6.60
CA TYR A 238 -16.32 -15.47 -6.23
C TYR A 238 -15.25 -16.14 -5.36
N VAL A 239 -14.12 -15.47 -5.11
CA VAL A 239 -13.08 -15.95 -4.18
C VAL A 239 -13.42 -15.42 -2.80
N PHE A 240 -13.60 -16.32 -1.83
CA PHE A 240 -13.96 -15.97 -0.45
C PHE A 240 -13.41 -17.00 0.54
N GLY A 241 -13.23 -16.56 1.79
CA GLY A 241 -12.71 -17.38 2.88
C GLY A 241 -11.18 -17.53 2.82
N ASN A 242 -10.67 -18.60 3.41
CA ASN A 242 -9.23 -18.85 3.48
C ASN A 242 -8.68 -19.22 2.11
N ILE A 243 -7.83 -18.35 1.56
CA ILE A 243 -6.97 -18.67 0.43
C ILE A 243 -5.59 -19.04 0.96
N SER A 244 -4.91 -20.00 0.33
CA SER A 244 -3.50 -20.25 0.61
C SER A 244 -2.63 -19.76 -0.54
N ILE A 245 -1.42 -19.31 -0.22
CA ILE A 245 -0.48 -18.71 -1.16
C ILE A 245 0.89 -19.28 -0.89
N ALA A 246 1.57 -19.73 -1.93
CA ALA A 246 2.93 -20.25 -1.87
C ALA A 246 3.69 -19.69 -3.06
N VAL A 247 4.99 -19.48 -2.82
CA VAL A 247 5.91 -18.98 -3.82
C VAL A 247 6.80 -20.11 -4.29
N TYR A 248 7.18 -20.04 -5.55
CA TYR A 248 8.04 -20.99 -6.24
C TYR A 248 9.13 -20.20 -6.94
N GLY A 249 10.36 -20.67 -6.81
CA GLY A 249 11.50 -20.06 -7.48
C GLY A 249 12.72 -20.95 -7.33
N ASP A 250 13.52 -21.05 -8.40
CA ASP A 250 14.82 -21.71 -8.30
C ASP A 250 15.82 -20.72 -7.69
N ILE A 251 16.12 -20.94 -6.42
CA ILE A 251 17.09 -20.15 -5.65
C ILE A 251 18.48 -20.79 -5.67
N ARG A 252 18.79 -21.60 -6.70
CA ARG A 252 20.12 -22.14 -7.00
C ARG A 252 20.75 -22.90 -5.84
N GLY A 253 19.95 -23.72 -5.18
CA GLY A 253 20.39 -24.53 -4.04
C GLY A 253 20.53 -23.78 -2.72
N LEU A 254 20.16 -22.50 -2.64
CA LEU A 254 20.17 -21.74 -1.39
C LEU A 254 19.05 -22.15 -0.41
N GLY A 255 18.10 -22.97 -0.86
CA GLY A 255 16.97 -23.44 -0.08
C GLY A 255 15.96 -24.20 -0.94
N PRO A 256 14.79 -24.58 -0.40
CA PRO A 256 13.76 -25.28 -1.15
C PRO A 256 13.19 -24.41 -2.28
N THR A 257 12.79 -25.05 -3.38
CA THR A 257 12.19 -24.41 -4.55
C THR A 257 10.73 -23.99 -4.35
N GLU A 258 10.04 -24.62 -3.39
CA GLU A 258 8.68 -24.25 -2.95
C GLU A 258 8.77 -23.63 -1.55
N GLY A 259 8.18 -22.44 -1.41
CA GLY A 259 8.02 -21.72 -0.16
C GLY A 259 6.89 -22.27 0.69
N GLU A 260 6.88 -21.84 1.95
CA GLU A 260 5.81 -22.20 2.88
C GLU A 260 4.47 -21.61 2.41
N ARG A 261 3.40 -22.39 2.54
CA ARG A 261 2.05 -21.93 2.25
C ARG A 261 1.56 -21.04 3.38
N ILE A 262 1.40 -19.75 3.11
CA ILE A 262 0.67 -18.88 4.02
C ILE A 262 -0.83 -19.02 3.77
N THR A 263 -1.62 -18.92 4.83
CA THR A 263 -3.08 -18.82 4.72
C THR A 263 -3.48 -17.36 4.94
N PHE A 264 -4.27 -16.83 4.04
CA PHE A 264 -4.79 -15.47 4.10
C PHE A 264 -6.33 -15.54 4.11
N ASP A 265 -6.96 -14.99 5.15
CA ASP A 265 -8.42 -14.91 5.21
C ASP A 265 -8.91 -13.81 4.27
N TRP A 266 -9.36 -14.21 3.09
CA TRP A 266 -10.03 -13.34 2.15
C TRP A 266 -11.50 -13.21 2.55
N GLY A 267 -11.71 -12.48 3.66
CA GLY A 267 -12.99 -12.39 4.36
C GLY A 267 -14.19 -12.18 3.41
N SER A 268 -15.23 -12.97 3.64
CA SER A 268 -16.47 -13.02 2.83
C SER A 268 -17.22 -11.68 2.73
N TRP A 269 -16.91 -10.75 3.64
CA TRP A 269 -17.59 -9.48 3.83
C TRP A 269 -17.59 -8.55 2.61
N ASN A 270 -16.58 -8.58 1.74
CA ASN A 270 -16.57 -7.71 0.55
C ASN A 270 -17.52 -8.17 -0.56
N ALA A 271 -17.62 -9.49 -0.77
CA ALA A 271 -18.59 -10.05 -1.69
C ALA A 271 -20.01 -9.89 -1.12
N LEU A 272 -20.16 -10.09 0.19
CA LEU A 272 -21.39 -9.89 0.92
C LEU A 272 -21.85 -8.43 0.95
N SER A 273 -20.97 -7.44 1.09
CA SER A 273 -21.38 -6.04 1.21
C SER A 273 -22.05 -5.53 -0.06
N ASN A 274 -21.44 -5.80 -1.22
CA ASN A 274 -22.01 -5.45 -2.51
C ASN A 274 -23.25 -6.28 -2.82
N GLY A 275 -23.22 -7.59 -2.51
CA GLY A 275 -24.37 -8.48 -2.65
C GLY A 275 -25.56 -8.06 -1.80
N LEU A 276 -25.35 -7.71 -0.52
CA LEU A 276 -26.38 -7.25 0.41
C LEU A 276 -26.95 -5.90 -0.03
N THR A 277 -26.10 -4.97 -0.47
CA THR A 277 -26.56 -3.66 -0.96
C THR A 277 -27.49 -3.82 -2.17
N LEU A 278 -27.13 -4.71 -3.11
CA LEU A 278 -27.98 -5.06 -4.24
C LEU A 278 -29.23 -5.83 -3.81
N LEU A 279 -29.13 -6.76 -2.88
CA LEU A 279 -30.27 -7.52 -2.35
C LEU A 279 -31.29 -6.59 -1.70
N VAL A 280 -30.84 -5.64 -0.88
CA VAL A 280 -31.71 -4.60 -0.27
C VAL A 280 -32.42 -3.81 -1.35
N LEU A 281 -31.72 -3.41 -2.41
CA LEU A 281 -32.34 -2.71 -3.53
C LEU A 281 -33.36 -3.58 -4.27
N ILE A 282 -33.04 -4.85 -4.55
CA ILE A 282 -33.93 -5.80 -5.22
C ILE A 282 -35.20 -6.00 -4.39
N VAL A 283 -35.07 -6.27 -3.09
CA VAL A 283 -36.21 -6.47 -2.17
C VAL A 283 -37.06 -5.19 -2.08
N ALA A 284 -36.43 -4.02 -1.89
CA ALA A 284 -37.13 -2.75 -1.83
C ALA A 284 -37.89 -2.46 -3.14
N THR A 285 -37.27 -2.78 -4.28
CA THR A 285 -37.89 -2.60 -5.59
C THR A 285 -39.01 -3.59 -5.81
N ALA A 286 -38.87 -4.85 -5.42
CA ALA A 286 -39.93 -5.85 -5.53
C ALA A 286 -41.17 -5.44 -4.71
N ILE A 287 -40.96 -4.96 -3.48
CA ILE A 287 -42.04 -4.44 -2.62
C ILE A 287 -42.70 -3.20 -3.26
N ALA A 288 -41.91 -2.32 -3.87
CA ALA A 288 -42.43 -1.13 -4.55
C ALA A 288 -43.15 -1.48 -5.87
N ALA A 289 -42.61 -2.41 -6.64
CA ALA A 289 -43.12 -2.88 -7.92
C ALA A 289 -44.45 -3.60 -7.77
N TYR A 290 -44.62 -4.36 -6.68
CA TYR A 290 -45.90 -4.94 -6.29
C TYR A 290 -47.02 -3.90 -6.17
N ARG A 291 -46.67 -2.66 -5.79
CA ARG A 291 -47.64 -1.56 -5.68
C ARG A 291 -47.75 -0.72 -6.94
N ASN A 292 -46.69 -0.67 -7.75
CA ASN A 292 -46.63 0.11 -8.99
C ASN A 292 -45.47 -0.40 -9.86
N ILE A 293 -45.77 -1.02 -11.00
CA ILE A 293 -44.75 -1.60 -11.90
C ILE A 293 -43.71 -0.58 -12.38
N ARG A 294 -44.07 0.71 -12.44
CA ARG A 294 -43.14 1.80 -12.80
C ARG A 294 -42.03 1.99 -11.76
N ALA A 295 -42.14 1.43 -10.57
CA ALA A 295 -41.05 1.42 -9.59
C ALA A 295 -39.81 0.66 -10.07
N ILE A 296 -39.94 -0.25 -11.05
CA ILE A 296 -38.80 -0.91 -11.71
C ILE A 296 -37.90 0.13 -12.41
N LEU A 297 -38.47 1.24 -12.91
CA LEU A 297 -37.70 2.35 -13.50
C LEU A 297 -36.76 3.01 -12.49
N ILE A 298 -36.95 2.77 -11.18
CA ILE A 298 -36.09 3.32 -10.11
C ILE A 298 -34.72 2.63 -10.08
N VAL A 299 -34.64 1.37 -10.53
CA VAL A 299 -33.41 0.56 -10.49
C VAL A 299 -32.55 0.74 -11.74
N ILE A 300 -33.15 1.13 -12.87
CA ILE A 300 -32.44 1.38 -14.14
C ILE A 300 -31.18 2.25 -13.97
N PRO A 301 -31.21 3.41 -13.29
CA PRO A 301 -30.00 4.22 -13.14
C PRO A 301 -28.95 3.54 -12.27
N THR A 302 -29.33 2.76 -11.26
CA THR A 302 -28.38 1.98 -10.46
C THR A 302 -27.70 0.89 -11.29
N ILE A 303 -28.45 0.18 -12.15
CA ILE A 303 -27.89 -0.79 -13.11
C ILE A 303 -26.95 -0.08 -14.10
N ALA A 304 -27.35 1.10 -14.60
CA ALA A 304 -26.52 1.88 -15.50
C ALA A 304 -25.20 2.30 -14.83
N VAL A 305 -25.22 2.76 -13.58
CA VAL A 305 -24.00 3.07 -12.80
C VAL A 305 -23.11 1.83 -12.71
N GLN A 306 -23.67 0.66 -12.40
CA GLN A 306 -22.92 -0.60 -12.32
C GLN A 306 -22.33 -1.04 -13.66
N ALA A 307 -22.98 -0.73 -14.79
CA ALA A 307 -22.46 -1.04 -16.11
C ALA A 307 -21.39 -0.04 -16.58
N ILE A 308 -21.59 1.25 -16.28
CA ILE A 308 -20.69 2.35 -16.68
C ILE A 308 -19.41 2.36 -15.85
N TRP A 309 -19.49 2.02 -14.56
CA TRP A 309 -18.36 2.13 -13.64
C TRP A 309 -17.14 1.28 -14.03
N PRO A 310 -17.28 -0.02 -14.38
CA PRO A 310 -16.17 -0.82 -14.89
C PRO A 310 -15.59 -0.30 -16.22
N ALA A 311 -16.42 0.29 -17.08
CA ALA A 311 -15.95 0.88 -18.33
C ALA A 311 -15.09 2.13 -18.07
N LEU A 312 -15.50 2.98 -17.12
CA LEU A 312 -14.71 4.12 -16.66
C LEU A 312 -13.36 3.67 -16.08
N LEU A 313 -13.36 2.65 -15.21
CA LEU A 313 -12.16 2.06 -14.61
C LEU A 313 -11.14 1.56 -15.65
N ARG A 314 -11.62 0.99 -16.76
CA ARG A 314 -10.76 0.53 -17.85
C ARG A 314 -10.18 1.67 -18.68
N SER A 315 -10.88 2.79 -18.78
CA SER A 315 -10.54 3.86 -19.72
C SER A 315 -9.42 4.81 -19.24
N GLY A 316 -9.13 4.89 -17.93
CA GLY A 316 -8.18 5.88 -17.39
C GLY A 316 -7.13 5.33 -16.44
N LYS A 317 -5.85 5.27 -16.87
CA LYS A 317 -4.71 4.93 -15.98
C LYS A 317 -4.57 5.90 -14.79
N ILE A 318 -4.77 7.20 -15.03
CA ILE A 318 -4.71 8.24 -13.97
C ILE A 318 -5.88 8.08 -12.99
N LEU A 319 -7.03 7.58 -13.46
CA LEU A 319 -8.21 7.37 -12.64
C LEU A 319 -8.15 6.10 -11.81
N GLN A 320 -7.32 5.10 -12.14
CA GLN A 320 -7.30 3.83 -11.40
C GLN A 320 -7.02 4.00 -9.90
N GLY A 321 -6.09 4.88 -9.52
CA GLY A 321 -5.81 5.16 -8.11
C GLY A 321 -7.02 5.75 -7.38
N ILE A 322 -7.63 6.80 -7.95
CA ILE A 322 -8.82 7.47 -7.40
C ILE A 322 -10.02 6.51 -7.40
N ALA A 323 -10.21 5.78 -8.48
CA ALA A 323 -11.40 4.97 -8.68
C ALA A 323 -11.38 3.70 -7.81
N MET A 324 -10.21 3.14 -7.47
CA MET A 324 -10.11 2.12 -6.42
C MET A 324 -10.56 2.67 -5.05
N GLU A 325 -10.30 3.94 -4.77
CA GLU A 325 -10.74 4.59 -3.52
C GLU A 325 -12.23 4.94 -3.53
N LEU A 326 -12.82 5.12 -4.71
CA LEU A 326 -14.24 5.48 -4.88
C LEU A 326 -15.16 4.29 -5.15
N GLU A 327 -14.64 3.15 -5.59
CA GLU A 327 -15.41 1.92 -5.79
C GLU A 327 -16.33 1.58 -4.59
N PRO A 328 -15.87 1.68 -3.32
CA PRO A 328 -16.73 1.42 -2.17
C PRO A 328 -17.85 2.44 -1.96
N ILE A 329 -17.81 3.60 -2.63
CA ILE A 329 -18.75 4.71 -2.44
C ILE A 329 -19.79 4.74 -3.55
N VAL A 330 -19.40 4.39 -4.78
CA VAL A 330 -20.23 4.50 -5.98
C VAL A 330 -21.53 3.70 -5.87
N LEU A 331 -21.44 2.40 -5.55
CA LEU A 331 -22.62 1.55 -5.44
C LEU A 331 -23.54 1.99 -4.27
N PRO A 332 -23.02 2.26 -3.06
CA PRO A 332 -23.84 2.76 -1.95
C PRO A 332 -24.54 4.07 -2.23
N VAL A 333 -23.87 5.02 -2.90
CA VAL A 333 -24.50 6.28 -3.32
C VAL A 333 -25.66 5.98 -4.27
N ALA A 334 -25.43 5.17 -5.30
CA ALA A 334 -26.46 4.84 -6.29
C ALA A 334 -27.66 4.10 -5.66
N VAL A 335 -27.40 3.19 -4.73
CA VAL A 335 -28.46 2.48 -3.99
C VAL A 335 -29.19 3.40 -3.03
N GLY A 336 -28.47 4.27 -2.31
CA GLY A 336 -29.07 5.28 -1.42
C GLY A 336 -30.02 6.21 -2.18
N ILE A 337 -29.62 6.69 -3.36
CA ILE A 337 -30.46 7.52 -4.24
C ILE A 337 -31.68 6.73 -4.70
N ALA A 338 -31.52 5.47 -5.11
CA ALA A 338 -32.64 4.63 -5.53
C ALA A 338 -33.63 4.35 -4.38
N LEU A 339 -33.14 4.08 -3.17
CA LEU A 339 -33.98 3.88 -1.98
C LEU A 339 -34.73 5.15 -1.58
N ILE A 340 -34.08 6.32 -1.63
CA ILE A 340 -34.75 7.62 -1.47
C ILE A 340 -35.79 7.80 -2.58
N GLY A 341 -35.45 7.42 -3.81
CA GLY A 341 -36.33 7.39 -4.96
C GLY A 341 -37.58 6.56 -4.70
N ILE A 342 -37.45 5.36 -4.11
CA ILE A 342 -38.57 4.47 -3.74
C ILE A 342 -39.41 5.10 -2.60
N ALA A 343 -38.73 5.60 -1.56
CA ALA A 343 -39.35 6.18 -0.36
C ALA A 343 -40.00 7.56 -0.60
N SER A 344 -39.69 8.23 -1.72
CA SER A 344 -40.07 9.63 -1.96
C SER A 344 -41.57 9.89 -1.86
N GLY A 345 -42.43 8.97 -2.31
CA GLY A 345 -43.88 9.12 -2.18
C GLY A 345 -44.35 9.17 -0.72
N ARG A 346 -43.69 8.44 0.19
CA ARG A 346 -43.97 8.50 1.64
C ARG A 346 -43.34 9.75 2.26
N LEU A 347 -42.10 10.06 1.90
CA LEU A 347 -41.39 11.25 2.35
C LEU A 347 -42.14 12.54 1.97
N ALA A 348 -42.73 12.59 0.78
CA ALA A 348 -43.48 13.73 0.29
C ALA A 348 -44.75 14.04 1.12
N ARG A 349 -45.26 13.09 1.90
CA ARG A 349 -46.40 13.30 2.82
C ARG A 349 -45.98 13.90 4.15
N LEU A 350 -44.70 13.78 4.52
CA LEU A 350 -44.16 14.36 5.75
C LEU A 350 -44.02 15.88 5.63
N LYS A 351 -43.98 16.58 6.75
CA LYS A 351 -43.62 18.01 6.77
C LYS A 351 -42.16 18.18 6.33
N TRP A 352 -41.85 19.31 5.68
CA TRP A 352 -40.56 19.53 5.02
C TRP A 352 -39.35 19.30 5.95
N TYR A 353 -39.46 19.69 7.22
CA TYR A 353 -38.38 19.54 8.22
C TYR A 353 -38.09 18.08 8.61
N TRP A 354 -38.99 17.13 8.34
CA TRP A 354 -38.74 15.70 8.54
C TRP A 354 -38.20 15.00 7.27
N ARG A 355 -38.36 15.60 6.09
CA ARG A 355 -37.98 14.96 4.82
C ARG A 355 -36.46 14.82 4.69
N LEU A 356 -35.75 15.91 4.97
CA LEU A 356 -34.29 15.95 4.84
C LEU A 356 -33.60 15.03 5.86
N PRO A 357 -33.93 15.06 7.16
CA PRO A 357 -33.33 14.13 8.12
C PRO A 357 -33.60 12.67 7.79
N LEU A 358 -34.80 12.32 7.31
CA LEU A 358 -35.12 10.93 6.98
C LEU A 358 -34.44 10.47 5.68
N ALA A 359 -34.31 11.34 4.69
CA ALA A 359 -33.52 11.06 3.49
C ALA A 359 -32.04 10.86 3.83
N LEU A 360 -31.49 11.71 4.71
CA LEU A 360 -30.13 11.57 5.23
C LEU A 360 -29.96 10.30 6.08
N ALA A 361 -30.98 9.89 6.84
CA ALA A 361 -30.94 8.65 7.61
C ALA A 361 -30.96 7.40 6.69
N ILE A 362 -31.76 7.40 5.62
CA ILE A 362 -31.74 6.33 4.61
C ILE A 362 -30.37 6.24 3.95
N PHE A 363 -29.82 7.39 3.55
CA PHE A 363 -28.48 7.45 2.96
C PHE A 363 -27.40 7.01 3.96
N GLY A 364 -27.50 7.48 5.20
CA GLY A 364 -26.62 7.17 6.32
C GLY A 364 -26.66 5.69 6.71
N ALA A 365 -27.80 5.00 6.59
CA ALA A 365 -27.90 3.57 6.84
C ALA A 365 -27.18 2.74 5.77
N VAL A 366 -27.35 3.11 4.50
CA VAL A 366 -26.62 2.48 3.37
C VAL A 366 -25.12 2.74 3.51
N ALA A 367 -24.76 3.95 3.93
CA ALA A 367 -23.40 4.35 4.22
C ALA A 367 -22.78 3.56 5.38
N LEU A 368 -23.50 3.44 6.50
CA LEU A 368 -23.04 2.76 7.70
C LEU A 368 -22.84 1.26 7.44
N GLY A 369 -23.73 0.62 6.68
CA GLY A 369 -23.57 -0.79 6.29
C GLY A 369 -22.26 -1.02 5.52
N GLN A 370 -21.84 -0.05 4.70
CA GLN A 370 -20.57 -0.10 3.98
C GLN A 370 -19.39 0.28 4.85
N LEU A 371 -19.55 1.23 5.76
CA LEU A 371 -18.53 1.61 6.73
C LEU A 371 -18.14 0.43 7.62
N VAL A 372 -19.12 -0.35 8.08
CA VAL A 372 -18.90 -1.61 8.81
C VAL A 372 -18.14 -2.64 7.96
N CYS A 373 -18.43 -2.71 6.66
CA CYS A 373 -17.70 -3.60 5.75
C CYS A 373 -16.27 -3.10 5.45
N LEU A 374 -16.04 -1.79 5.56
CA LEU A 374 -14.75 -1.13 5.36
C LEU A 374 -13.93 -0.99 6.65
N CYS A 375 -14.47 -1.35 7.83
CA CYS A 375 -13.73 -1.36 9.10
C CYS A 375 -12.53 -2.32 9.11
N ASN A 376 -12.37 -3.16 8.08
CA ASN A 376 -11.19 -3.99 7.85
C ASN A 376 -10.11 -3.30 6.98
N HIS A 377 -10.34 -2.05 6.60
CA HIS A 377 -9.40 -1.18 5.89
C HIS A 377 -8.88 -0.11 6.85
N ASP A 378 -7.76 0.58 6.54
CA ASP A 378 -7.23 1.70 7.33
C ASP A 378 -8.37 2.65 7.73
N ALA A 379 -8.88 2.48 8.95
CA ALA A 379 -10.14 3.08 9.39
C ALA A 379 -10.09 4.61 9.28
N HIS A 380 -8.86 5.13 9.35
CA HIS A 380 -8.52 6.53 9.20
C HIS A 380 -8.87 7.11 7.82
N TYR A 381 -8.60 6.39 6.72
CA TYR A 381 -8.85 6.88 5.36
C TYR A 381 -10.34 6.81 5.00
N THR A 382 -10.98 5.70 5.35
CA THR A 382 -12.42 5.47 5.15
C THR A 382 -13.24 6.54 5.85
N TYR A 383 -12.89 6.88 7.10
CA TYR A 383 -13.57 7.91 7.87
C TYR A 383 -13.57 9.28 7.18
N TYR A 384 -12.41 9.73 6.69
CA TYR A 384 -12.30 11.04 6.04
C TYR A 384 -13.07 11.10 4.71
N SER A 385 -12.95 10.06 3.88
CA SER A 385 -13.68 10.01 2.61
C SER A 385 -15.20 10.04 2.83
N TRP A 386 -15.69 9.32 3.85
CA TRP A 386 -17.10 9.34 4.22
C TRP A 386 -17.57 10.70 4.74
N ARG A 387 -16.82 11.30 5.66
CA ARG A 387 -17.14 12.64 6.19
C ARG A 387 -17.25 13.66 5.06
N ASP A 388 -16.28 13.67 4.14
CA ASP A 388 -16.21 14.63 3.04
C ASP A 388 -17.34 14.37 2.02
N THR A 389 -17.70 13.11 1.77
CA THR A 389 -18.83 12.71 0.91
C THR A 389 -20.17 13.14 1.52
N VAL A 390 -20.42 12.82 2.79
CA VAL A 390 -21.66 13.18 3.49
C VAL A 390 -21.81 14.69 3.56
N LEU A 391 -20.75 15.42 3.91
CA LEU A 391 -20.76 16.88 3.93
C LEU A 391 -21.08 17.45 2.55
N SER A 392 -20.47 16.90 1.49
CA SER A 392 -20.74 17.33 0.10
C SER A 392 -22.21 17.15 -0.28
N ILE A 393 -22.79 15.99 0.06
CA ILE A 393 -24.19 15.67 -0.23
C ILE A 393 -25.15 16.56 0.57
N VAL A 394 -24.88 16.79 1.85
CA VAL A 394 -25.70 17.65 2.71
C VAL A 394 -25.69 19.09 2.20
N LEU A 395 -24.50 19.64 1.92
CA LEU A 395 -24.37 20.98 1.37
C LEU A 395 -25.06 21.10 0.01
N ALA A 396 -24.87 20.13 -0.89
CA ALA A 396 -25.55 20.11 -2.18
C ALA A 396 -27.08 20.08 -2.02
N ALA A 397 -27.61 19.27 -1.11
CA ALA A 397 -29.04 19.18 -0.83
C ALA A 397 -29.61 20.49 -0.28
N VAL A 398 -28.90 21.14 0.66
CA VAL A 398 -29.29 22.43 1.23
C VAL A 398 -29.26 23.53 0.17
N SER A 399 -28.16 23.67 -0.58
CA SER A 399 -28.03 24.65 -1.66
C SER A 399 -29.10 24.45 -2.73
N THR A 400 -29.36 23.19 -3.10
CA THR A 400 -30.43 22.86 -4.05
C THR A 400 -31.78 23.25 -3.48
N GLY A 401 -32.08 22.93 -2.22
CA GLY A 401 -33.34 23.27 -1.55
C GLY A 401 -33.59 24.79 -1.45
N LEU A 402 -32.53 25.58 -1.29
CA LEU A 402 -32.61 27.05 -1.31
C LEU A 402 -32.90 27.57 -2.72
N LEU A 403 -32.19 27.08 -3.73
CA LEU A 403 -32.36 27.49 -5.14
C LEU A 403 -33.68 27.01 -5.75
N ALA A 404 -34.16 25.87 -5.26
CA ALA A 404 -35.40 25.22 -5.62
C ALA A 404 -36.65 26.10 -5.37
N LYS A 405 -36.62 27.02 -4.39
CA LYS A 405 -37.70 28.00 -4.19
C LYS A 405 -37.98 28.85 -5.43
N ALA A 406 -37.03 28.94 -6.38
CA ALA A 406 -37.16 29.71 -7.61
C ALA A 406 -37.92 29.01 -8.76
N ARG A 407 -38.56 27.84 -8.54
CA ARG A 407 -39.29 27.07 -9.57
C ARG A 407 -38.47 26.85 -10.86
N LEU A 408 -37.26 26.33 -10.69
CA LEU A 408 -36.32 26.13 -11.80
C LEU A 408 -36.81 25.05 -12.79
N HIS A 409 -36.66 25.33 -14.08
CA HIS A 409 -36.81 24.34 -15.16
C HIS A 409 -35.89 23.13 -14.92
N PRO A 410 -36.29 21.88 -15.26
CA PRO A 410 -35.50 20.66 -14.98
C PRO A 410 -34.02 20.76 -15.33
N ARG A 411 -33.68 21.31 -16.51
CA ARG A 411 -32.27 21.53 -16.93
C ARG A 411 -31.50 22.46 -15.99
N LYS A 412 -32.13 23.55 -15.53
CA LYS A 412 -31.54 24.50 -14.59
C LYS A 412 -31.40 23.89 -13.19
N LEU A 413 -32.34 23.04 -12.79
CA LEU A 413 -32.26 22.27 -11.54
C LEU A 413 -31.07 21.31 -11.55
N VAL A 414 -30.90 20.54 -12.64
CA VAL A 414 -29.76 19.62 -12.80
C VAL A 414 -28.43 20.37 -12.78
N ALA A 415 -28.32 21.49 -13.51
CA ALA A 415 -27.13 22.33 -13.51
C ALA A 415 -26.83 22.88 -12.10
N SER A 416 -27.87 23.34 -11.39
CA SER A 416 -27.76 23.84 -10.02
C SER A 416 -27.27 22.77 -9.03
N ILE A 417 -27.84 21.56 -9.07
CA ILE A 417 -27.41 20.43 -8.24
C ILE A 417 -25.95 20.09 -8.51
N SER A 418 -25.57 20.04 -9.79
CA SER A 418 -24.19 19.71 -10.20
C SER A 418 -23.21 20.75 -9.68
N SER A 419 -23.47 22.05 -9.90
CA SER A 419 -22.64 23.14 -9.41
C SER A 419 -22.56 23.19 -7.88
N ALA A 420 -23.67 22.96 -7.19
CA ALA A 420 -23.71 22.91 -5.73
C ALA A 420 -22.88 21.74 -5.19
N THR A 421 -22.94 20.58 -5.83
CA THR A 421 -22.15 19.41 -5.45
C THR A 421 -20.66 19.66 -5.64
N MET A 422 -20.26 20.25 -6.79
CA MET A 422 -18.86 20.61 -7.04
C MET A 422 -18.34 21.63 -6.02
N GLY A 423 -19.12 22.68 -5.73
CA GLY A 423 -18.75 23.70 -4.75
C GLY A 423 -18.65 23.12 -3.33
N ALA A 424 -19.61 22.29 -2.93
CA ALA A 424 -19.60 21.64 -1.63
C ALA A 424 -18.40 20.71 -1.44
N SER A 425 -18.04 19.93 -2.45
CA SER A 425 -16.84 19.09 -2.43
C SER A 425 -15.57 19.94 -2.33
N ALA A 426 -15.47 21.04 -3.08
CA ALA A 426 -14.34 21.96 -2.96
C ALA A 426 -14.19 22.54 -1.54
N VAL A 427 -15.29 22.94 -0.90
CA VAL A 427 -15.30 23.44 0.48
C VAL A 427 -14.88 22.36 1.49
N ALA A 428 -15.45 21.15 1.38
CA ALA A 428 -15.10 20.03 2.24
C ALA A 428 -13.58 19.73 2.19
N TYR A 429 -13.00 19.83 1.00
CA TYR A 429 -11.56 19.65 0.80
C TYR A 429 -10.72 20.77 1.41
N LEU A 430 -11.11 22.03 1.20
CA LEU A 430 -10.42 23.17 1.81
C LEU A 430 -10.43 23.08 3.34
N LEU A 431 -11.55 22.64 3.93
CA LEU A 431 -11.65 22.36 5.37
C LEU A 431 -10.70 21.23 5.78
N ARG A 432 -10.58 20.17 4.98
CA ARG A 432 -9.64 19.07 5.25
C ARG A 432 -8.18 19.54 5.20
N LEU A 433 -7.82 20.39 4.24
CA LEU A 433 -6.49 20.99 4.16
C LEU A 433 -6.21 21.87 5.37
N TYR A 434 -7.19 22.69 5.77
CA TYR A 434 -7.08 23.57 6.93
C TYR A 434 -6.88 22.79 8.23
N MET A 435 -7.54 21.64 8.39
CA MET A 435 -7.46 20.80 9.59
C MET A 435 -6.25 19.87 9.62
N SER A 436 -5.51 19.72 8.51
CA SER A 436 -4.33 18.86 8.46
C SER A 436 -3.06 19.66 8.70
N GLU A 437 -2.52 19.61 9.92
CA GLU A 437 -1.26 20.27 10.29
C GLU A 437 -0.05 19.84 9.42
N SER A 438 -0.15 18.67 8.77
CA SER A 438 0.92 18.09 7.95
C SER A 438 0.87 18.45 6.46
N LEU A 439 -0.29 18.86 5.94
CA LEU A 439 -0.46 19.12 4.50
C LEU A 439 -0.09 20.58 4.18
N LYS A 440 1.20 20.80 3.94
CA LYS A 440 1.72 22.09 3.45
C LYS A 440 1.02 22.48 2.14
N TRP A 441 0.76 23.78 1.93
CA TRP A 441 0.17 24.39 0.71
C TRP A 441 0.77 23.89 -0.61
N ARG A 442 1.99 23.34 -0.58
CA ARG A 442 2.67 22.69 -1.70
C ARG A 442 1.88 21.53 -2.33
N TYR A 443 0.94 20.91 -1.61
CA TYR A 443 0.08 19.84 -2.11
C TYR A 443 -1.29 20.32 -2.63
N LEU A 444 -1.58 21.62 -2.58
CA LEU A 444 -2.85 22.19 -3.05
C LEU A 444 -3.20 21.77 -4.49
N PRO A 445 -2.27 21.78 -5.49
CA PRO A 445 -2.60 21.42 -6.85
C PRO A 445 -2.98 19.93 -7.01
N ILE A 446 -2.25 19.04 -6.33
CA ILE A 446 -2.53 17.59 -6.32
C ILE A 446 -3.90 17.35 -5.67
N GLY A 447 -4.17 18.08 -4.60
CA GLY A 447 -5.46 18.13 -3.95
C GLY A 447 -6.62 18.51 -4.86
N LEU A 448 -6.50 19.65 -5.54
CA LEU A 448 -7.51 20.14 -6.47
C LEU A 448 -7.73 19.16 -7.63
N LEU A 449 -6.66 18.54 -8.14
CA LEU A 449 -6.76 17.50 -9.17
C LEU A 449 -7.54 16.29 -8.64
N TYR A 450 -7.20 15.80 -7.45
CA TYR A 450 -7.92 14.70 -6.81
C TYR A 450 -9.41 15.02 -6.61
N MET A 451 -9.73 16.23 -6.16
CA MET A 451 -11.10 16.69 -5.97
C MET A 451 -11.86 16.85 -7.28
N SER A 452 -11.21 17.30 -8.35
CA SER A 452 -11.83 17.33 -9.67
C SER A 452 -12.17 15.90 -10.14
N GLY A 453 -11.27 14.93 -9.90
CA GLY A 453 -11.54 13.51 -10.15
C GLY A 453 -12.70 12.97 -9.31
N PHE A 454 -12.77 13.35 -8.03
CA PHE A 454 -13.87 13.00 -7.14
C PHE A 454 -15.22 13.58 -7.59
N ALA A 455 -15.25 14.87 -7.92
CA ALA A 455 -16.45 15.55 -8.39
C ALA A 455 -16.94 14.99 -9.73
N VAL A 456 -16.02 14.74 -10.68
CA VAL A 456 -16.32 14.07 -11.95
C VAL A 456 -16.87 12.67 -11.71
N THR A 457 -16.32 11.94 -10.74
CA THR A 457 -16.82 10.62 -10.35
C THR A 457 -18.24 10.69 -9.80
N ILE A 458 -18.52 11.58 -8.83
CA ILE A 458 -19.87 11.77 -8.31
C ILE A 458 -20.82 12.14 -9.45
N LEU A 459 -20.41 13.04 -10.35
CA LEU A 459 -21.22 13.46 -11.46
C LEU A 459 -21.50 12.29 -12.43
N ALA A 460 -20.52 11.42 -12.68
CA ALA A 460 -20.71 10.21 -13.48
C ALA A 460 -21.70 9.23 -12.83
N VAL A 461 -21.69 9.10 -11.50
CA VAL A 461 -22.66 8.30 -10.74
C VAL A 461 -24.06 8.92 -10.78
N LEU A 462 -24.15 10.25 -10.69
CA LEU A 462 -25.41 10.97 -10.73
C LEU A 462 -25.99 11.06 -12.14
N LEU A 463 -25.16 11.02 -13.19
CA LEU A 463 -25.56 11.27 -14.57
C LEU A 463 -26.77 10.41 -15.02
N PRO A 464 -26.82 9.08 -14.79
CA PRO A 464 -27.99 8.29 -15.14
C PRO A 464 -29.28 8.75 -14.46
N PHE A 465 -29.19 9.16 -13.19
CA PHE A 465 -30.31 9.71 -12.44
C PHE A 465 -30.73 11.07 -13.00
N LEU A 466 -29.77 11.96 -13.29
CA LEU A 466 -30.05 13.29 -13.84
C LEU A 466 -30.69 13.20 -15.23
N VAL A 467 -30.22 12.31 -16.09
CA VAL A 467 -30.82 12.04 -17.41
C VAL A 467 -32.27 11.58 -17.25
N LEU A 468 -32.54 10.63 -16.34
CA LEU A 468 -33.91 10.18 -16.07
C LEU A 468 -34.81 11.30 -15.54
N VAL A 469 -34.29 12.18 -14.70
CA VAL A 469 -35.05 13.34 -14.20
C VAL A 469 -35.42 14.30 -15.33
N THR A 470 -34.58 14.43 -16.35
CA THR A 470 -34.89 15.29 -17.51
C THR A 470 -35.89 14.69 -18.49
N ILE A 471 -35.90 13.36 -18.65
CA ILE A 471 -36.71 12.67 -19.67
C ILE A 471 -38.02 12.13 -19.07
N SER A 472 -38.01 11.75 -17.79
CA SER A 472 -39.12 11.09 -17.12
C SER A 472 -39.82 12.02 -16.13
N ARG A 473 -41.07 12.38 -16.46
CA ARG A 473 -41.95 13.14 -15.56
C ARG A 473 -42.11 12.47 -14.19
N PHE A 474 -42.13 11.13 -14.17
CA PHE A 474 -42.20 10.34 -12.92
C PHE A 474 -41.03 10.65 -11.97
N TRP A 475 -39.81 10.71 -12.49
CA TRP A 475 -38.62 11.03 -11.70
C TRP A 475 -38.58 12.50 -11.28
N TYR A 476 -38.95 13.40 -12.20
CA TYR A 476 -39.02 14.83 -11.91
C TYR A 476 -39.97 15.14 -10.75
N GLU A 477 -41.20 14.62 -10.76
CA GLU A 477 -42.18 14.86 -9.70
C GLU A 477 -41.73 14.28 -8.35
N ARG A 478 -41.07 13.12 -8.33
CA ARG A 478 -40.50 12.55 -7.10
C ARG A 478 -39.40 13.41 -6.51
N ILE A 479 -38.50 13.96 -7.33
CA ILE A 479 -37.46 14.89 -6.86
C ILE A 479 -38.08 16.18 -6.33
N LEU A 480 -39.05 16.77 -7.04
CA LEU A 480 -39.76 17.94 -6.54
C LEU A 480 -40.46 17.67 -5.21
N GLY A 481 -41.05 16.48 -5.05
CA GLY A 481 -41.66 16.04 -3.80
C GLY A 481 -40.67 15.92 -2.65
N LEU A 482 -39.49 15.34 -2.90
CA LEU A 482 -38.40 15.26 -1.92
C LEU A 482 -37.91 16.63 -1.49
N LEU A 483 -37.73 17.54 -2.45
CA LEU A 483 -37.28 18.91 -2.21
C LEU A 483 -38.35 19.82 -1.59
N GLY A 484 -39.59 19.34 -1.43
CA GLY A 484 -40.67 20.16 -0.88
C GLY A 484 -41.25 21.20 -1.85
N LEU A 485 -40.98 21.05 -3.14
CA LEU A 485 -41.38 21.98 -4.19
C LEU A 485 -42.61 21.55 -4.96
N GLY A 486 -42.96 20.27 -4.90
CA GLY A 486 -44.15 19.74 -5.54
C GLY A 486 -45.40 20.33 -4.90
N ASP A 487 -46.33 20.81 -5.73
CA ASP A 487 -47.66 21.18 -5.27
C ASP A 487 -48.33 19.93 -4.68
N ARG A 488 -48.85 20.02 -3.44
CA ARG A 488 -49.41 18.85 -2.74
C ARG A 488 -50.54 18.20 -3.55
N GLY A 489 -51.27 19.01 -4.33
CA GLY A 489 -52.30 18.54 -5.25
C GLY A 489 -51.76 17.68 -6.40
N GLN A 490 -50.61 18.04 -6.99
CA GLN A 490 -50.04 17.32 -8.13
C GLN A 490 -49.49 15.94 -7.73
N LEU A 491 -48.87 15.82 -6.55
CA LEU A 491 -48.40 14.54 -6.04
C LEU A 491 -49.55 13.57 -5.72
N ALA A 492 -50.65 14.08 -5.16
CA ALA A 492 -51.85 13.28 -4.92
C ALA A 492 -52.49 12.81 -6.24
N MET A 493 -52.45 13.64 -7.27
CA MET A 493 -52.97 13.31 -8.60
C MET A 493 -52.09 12.27 -9.32
N ALA A 494 -50.76 12.37 -9.22
CA ALA A 494 -49.84 11.38 -9.78
C ALA A 494 -50.01 10.00 -9.12
N ASP A 495 -50.19 9.95 -7.80
CA ASP A 495 -50.50 8.71 -7.06
C ASP A 495 -51.87 8.13 -7.48
N ALA A 496 -52.86 8.97 -7.76
CA ALA A 496 -54.18 8.54 -8.23
C ALA A 496 -54.16 8.00 -9.66
N VAL A 497 -53.38 8.63 -10.56
CA VAL A 497 -53.19 8.17 -11.94
C VAL A 497 -52.37 6.88 -11.99
N ALA A 498 -51.44 6.66 -11.06
CA ALA A 498 -50.66 5.43 -11.02
C ALA A 498 -51.40 4.22 -10.42
N LYS A 499 -52.52 4.46 -9.71
CA LYS A 499 -53.41 3.41 -9.19
C LYS A 499 -54.47 2.96 -10.20
N LYS A 500 -54.73 3.78 -11.23
CA LYS A 500 -55.47 3.39 -12.43
C LYS A 500 -54.50 2.73 -13.41
#